data_AF-A0A2G3E3C0-F1
#
_entry.id   AF-A0A2G3E3C0-F1
#
_cell.length_a   1.000
_cell.length_b   1.000
_cell.length_c   1.000
_cell.angle_alpha   90.00
_cell.angle_beta   90.00
_cell.angle_gamma   90.00
#
_symmetry.space_group_name_H-M   'P 1'
#
loop_
_entity.id
_entity.type
_entity.pdbx_description
1 polymer ?
#
loop_
_entity_poly.entity_id
_entity_poly.type
_entity_poly.pdbx_seq_one_letter_code
_entity_poly.pdbx_strand_id
1 'polypeptide(L)'
;MKYCSCKYFLCGRRNENMKCPNCGVEADSKFCPECGNPMKVAEQKPEKKKCPNCGTESDSRYCPECGSPMNESDSIPVSPIISQEYMYNTPQYAATQKKNNAIIIAVVGAAVIIIAVISVIIAMHLGNGEKRADIKQSETTEESLADAAKDKQAKKDSTKKEKSTEETQSAVVQIDESESPSSESEDTGDGNEYYDVVSTEYYKTDYYTYRVDKVVGKQDVYIKNTAIVSKDNKVIGKISDDIILQKGKTNCFVYGFEGDMEGGDYKIQSSATPIDELYRDTGDMDAVEMVDYNLSDDNLYITFRQTKDKIASFAGYRLLFYDGDTLVNCEDGYFRVYCENLNGKDTTDVASIWAYNLKFDKIEYYYEAE
;
A
#
# COMPACT_ATOMS: atom_id res chain seq x y z
N MET A 1 -64.44 15.16 -1.68
CA MET A 1 -63.57 16.05 -0.87
C MET A 1 -62.22 16.06 -1.56
N LYS A 2 -61.86 17.14 -2.27
CA LYS A 2 -61.16 18.35 -1.77
C LYS A 2 -59.63 18.16 -1.69
N TYR A 3 -58.96 18.73 -2.69
CA TYR A 3 -57.66 19.45 -2.75
C TYR A 3 -56.63 19.36 -1.61
N CYS A 4 -55.35 19.18 -1.97
CA CYS A 4 -54.23 20.14 -1.80
C CYS A 4 -52.96 19.55 -2.46
N SER A 5 -52.40 20.09 -3.56
CA SER A 5 -51.52 21.27 -3.70
C SER A 5 -50.17 21.16 -2.99
N CYS A 6 -49.11 20.86 -3.75
CA CYS A 6 -47.77 21.39 -3.47
C CYS A 6 -47.18 22.02 -4.74
N LYS A 7 -47.36 23.35 -4.82
CA LYS A 7 -46.59 24.31 -5.63
C LYS A 7 -45.25 24.51 -4.94
N TYR A 8 -44.14 24.39 -5.67
CA TYR A 8 -42.87 25.17 -5.64
C TYR A 8 -41.94 24.44 -6.63
N PHE A 9 -41.88 24.76 -7.94
CA PHE A 9 -41.06 25.83 -8.53
C PHE A 9 -39.76 25.99 -7.73
N LEU A 10 -38.63 25.40 -8.13
CA LEU A 10 -37.75 25.88 -9.21
C LEU A 10 -37.17 24.74 -10.05
N CYS A 11 -37.82 24.41 -11.16
CA CYS A 11 -37.17 23.83 -12.34
C CYS A 11 -37.14 24.94 -13.41
N GLY A 12 -35.96 25.49 -13.64
CA GLY A 12 -35.67 26.46 -14.70
C GLY A 12 -34.15 26.48 -14.88
N ARG A 13 -33.59 26.09 -16.02
CA ARG A 13 -33.95 26.49 -17.37
C ARG A 13 -34.30 25.30 -18.28
N ARG A 14 -35.44 25.40 -18.95
CA ARG A 14 -35.66 24.71 -20.24
C ARG A 14 -34.72 25.37 -21.25
N ASN A 15 -33.62 24.71 -21.58
CA ASN A 15 -32.89 25.04 -22.80
C ASN A 15 -33.72 24.52 -23.97
N GLU A 16 -33.96 25.41 -24.91
CA GLU A 16 -34.71 25.20 -26.14
C GLU A 16 -34.18 23.97 -26.88
N ASN A 17 -35.08 23.15 -27.44
CA ASN A 17 -34.73 22.03 -28.31
C ASN A 17 -33.68 22.49 -29.33
N MET A 18 -32.44 21.99 -29.22
CA MET A 18 -31.39 22.31 -30.16
C MET A 18 -31.47 21.34 -31.33
N LYS A 19 -31.58 21.87 -32.55
CA LYS A 19 -31.48 21.06 -33.78
C LYS A 19 -30.03 20.78 -34.09
N CYS A 20 -29.71 19.52 -34.32
CA CYS A 20 -28.41 19.14 -34.84
C CYS A 20 -28.15 19.86 -36.17
N PRO A 21 -27.05 20.62 -36.32
CA PRO A 21 -26.77 21.37 -37.55
C PRO A 21 -26.47 20.46 -38.76
N ASN A 22 -26.19 19.17 -38.53
CA ASN A 22 -25.84 18.23 -39.59
C ASN A 22 -27.05 17.40 -40.07
N CYS A 23 -27.83 16.82 -39.14
CA CYS A 23 -28.97 15.96 -39.49
C CYS A 23 -30.35 16.56 -39.16
N GLY A 24 -30.41 17.71 -38.49
CA GLY A 24 -31.66 18.42 -38.18
C GLY A 24 -32.48 17.83 -37.02
N VAL A 25 -32.02 16.73 -36.41
CA VAL A 25 -32.70 16.06 -35.28
C VAL A 25 -32.62 16.91 -34.03
N GLU A 26 -33.75 17.05 -33.33
CA GLU A 26 -33.83 17.76 -32.06
C GLU A 26 -33.49 16.81 -30.91
N ALA A 27 -32.52 17.19 -30.09
CA ALA A 27 -32.14 16.46 -28.89
C ALA A 27 -31.65 17.41 -27.80
N ASP A 28 -31.57 16.92 -26.57
CA ASP A 28 -31.09 17.62 -25.37
C ASP A 28 -29.71 17.09 -24.91
N SER A 29 -29.07 16.23 -25.69
CA SER A 29 -27.75 15.65 -25.44
C SER A 29 -26.60 16.49 -26.02
N LYS A 30 -25.39 16.39 -25.43
CA LYS A 30 -24.16 17.06 -25.91
C LYS A 30 -23.72 16.59 -27.31
N PHE A 31 -24.07 15.37 -27.69
CA PHE A 31 -23.81 14.78 -28.99
C PHE A 31 -25.12 14.31 -29.61
N CYS A 32 -25.28 14.49 -30.92
CA CYS A 32 -26.46 14.04 -31.63
C CYS A 32 -26.55 12.50 -31.61
N PRO A 33 -27.66 11.91 -31.15
CA PRO A 33 -27.80 10.45 -31.05
C PRO A 33 -27.82 9.75 -32.41
N GLU A 34 -28.20 10.46 -33.48
CA GLU A 34 -28.35 9.89 -34.82
C GLU A 34 -27.08 9.99 -35.67
N CYS A 35 -26.26 11.03 -35.48
CA CYS A 35 -25.09 11.25 -36.33
C CYS A 35 -23.78 11.44 -35.57
N GLY A 36 -23.80 11.35 -34.23
CA GLY A 36 -22.62 11.44 -33.36
C GLY A 36 -21.95 12.81 -33.28
N ASN A 37 -22.41 13.81 -34.05
CA ASN A 37 -21.78 15.13 -34.08
C ASN A 37 -22.12 15.95 -32.81
N PRO A 38 -21.16 16.75 -32.30
CA PRO A 38 -21.37 17.58 -31.13
C PRO A 38 -22.43 18.66 -31.41
N MET A 39 -23.34 18.83 -30.46
CA MET A 39 -24.38 19.84 -30.49
C MET A 39 -23.78 21.17 -30.03
N LYS A 40 -23.90 22.23 -30.84
CA LYS A 40 -23.33 23.55 -30.52
C LYS A 40 -24.07 24.17 -29.33
N VAL A 41 -23.54 23.98 -28.13
CA VAL A 41 -23.92 24.79 -26.97
C VAL A 41 -23.27 26.16 -27.15
N ALA A 42 -24.08 27.23 -27.15
CA ALA A 42 -23.55 28.58 -27.24
C ALA A 42 -22.61 28.85 -26.04
N GLU A 43 -21.31 28.93 -26.31
CA GLU A 43 -20.30 29.31 -25.32
C GLU A 43 -20.53 30.76 -24.89
N GLN A 44 -20.94 30.96 -23.65
CA GLN A 44 -20.90 32.28 -23.03
C GLN A 44 -19.44 32.59 -22.69
N LYS A 45 -18.85 33.54 -23.43
CA LYS A 45 -17.52 34.08 -23.16
C LYS A 45 -17.46 34.61 -21.72
N PRO A 46 -16.58 34.11 -20.83
CA PRO A 46 -16.52 34.61 -19.46
C PRO A 46 -15.96 36.05 -19.47
N GLU A 47 -16.66 36.96 -18.80
CA GLU A 47 -16.18 38.31 -18.54
C GLU A 47 -15.03 38.26 -17.53
N LYS A 48 -13.94 38.99 -17.81
CA LYS A 48 -12.77 39.07 -16.92
C LYS A 48 -13.15 39.76 -15.61
N LYS A 49 -12.79 39.16 -14.47
CA LYS A 49 -13.07 39.68 -13.12
C LYS A 49 -11.78 40.11 -12.44
N LYS A 50 -11.86 41.10 -11.54
CA LYS A 50 -10.74 41.53 -10.69
C LYS A 50 -10.72 40.73 -9.40
N CYS A 51 -9.54 40.26 -9.01
CA CYS A 51 -9.33 39.61 -7.73
C CYS A 51 -9.62 40.58 -6.58
N PRO A 52 -10.48 40.23 -5.61
CA PRO A 52 -10.76 41.08 -4.46
C PRO A 52 -9.56 41.20 -3.49
N ASN A 53 -8.60 40.26 -3.54
CA ASN A 53 -7.47 40.23 -2.63
C ASN A 53 -6.23 40.97 -3.18
N CYS A 54 -5.81 40.68 -4.43
CA CYS A 54 -4.61 41.28 -5.02
C CYS A 54 -4.89 42.25 -6.19
N GLY A 55 -6.13 42.33 -6.69
CA GLY A 55 -6.52 43.22 -7.79
C GLY A 55 -6.26 42.71 -9.21
N THR A 56 -5.63 41.55 -9.38
CA THR A 56 -5.32 40.97 -10.72
C THR A 56 -6.58 40.61 -11.50
N GLU A 57 -6.65 40.96 -12.78
CA GLU A 57 -7.75 40.60 -13.69
C GLU A 57 -7.54 39.19 -14.28
N SER A 58 -8.51 38.30 -14.09
CA SER A 58 -8.51 36.96 -14.69
C SER A 58 -9.94 36.47 -14.97
N ASP A 59 -10.07 35.50 -15.87
CA ASP A 59 -11.31 34.75 -16.13
C ASP A 59 -11.36 33.39 -15.40
N SER A 60 -10.30 33.04 -14.67
CA SER A 60 -10.18 31.82 -13.84
C SER A 60 -11.00 31.89 -12.55
N ARG A 61 -11.39 30.72 -11.99
CA ARG A 61 -12.09 30.64 -10.69
C ARG A 61 -11.22 31.08 -9.52
N TYR A 62 -9.91 30.85 -9.60
CA TYR A 62 -8.92 31.21 -8.59
C TYR A 62 -7.91 32.17 -9.19
N CYS A 63 -7.42 33.11 -8.38
CA CYS A 63 -6.43 34.08 -8.82
C CYS A 63 -5.10 33.40 -9.17
N PRO A 64 -4.57 33.60 -10.39
CA PRO A 64 -3.28 33.00 -10.76
C PRO A 64 -2.09 33.58 -9.99
N GLU A 65 -2.24 34.77 -9.37
CA GLU A 65 -1.17 35.45 -8.63
C GLU A 65 -1.22 35.19 -7.12
N CYS A 66 -2.39 34.97 -6.53
CA CYS A 66 -2.54 34.83 -5.07
C CYS A 66 -3.38 33.65 -4.61
N GLY A 67 -3.88 32.82 -5.52
CA GLY A 67 -4.69 31.63 -5.22
C GLY A 67 -6.10 31.91 -4.68
N SER A 68 -6.44 33.16 -4.36
CA SER A 68 -7.74 33.51 -3.77
C SER A 68 -8.90 33.32 -4.76
N PRO A 69 -10.08 32.84 -4.32
CA PRO A 69 -11.23 32.66 -5.18
C PRO A 69 -11.74 34.00 -5.73
N MET A 70 -12.18 33.99 -6.99
CA MET A 70 -12.61 35.18 -7.74
C MET A 70 -14.11 35.53 -7.57
N ASN A 71 -14.87 34.74 -6.80
CA ASN A 71 -16.29 34.99 -6.51
C ASN A 71 -16.59 34.93 -5.00
N GLU A 72 -17.36 35.90 -4.50
CA GLU A 72 -17.82 35.94 -3.10
C GLU A 72 -18.78 34.80 -2.73
N SER A 73 -19.38 34.11 -3.71
CA SER A 73 -20.19 32.91 -3.44
C SER A 73 -19.37 31.68 -3.03
N ASP A 74 -18.04 31.73 -3.22
CA ASP A 74 -17.10 30.69 -2.79
C ASP A 74 -16.36 31.08 -1.50
N SER A 75 -16.66 32.25 -0.90
CA SER A 75 -16.21 32.62 0.44
C SER A 75 -17.30 32.29 1.47
N ILE A 76 -17.13 31.21 2.24
CA ILE A 76 -18.01 30.93 3.38
C ILE A 76 -17.57 31.81 4.57
N PRO A 77 -18.46 32.64 5.14
CA PRO A 77 -18.20 33.34 6.39
C PRO A 77 -18.21 32.35 7.56
N VAL A 78 -17.15 32.38 8.36
CA VAL A 78 -16.99 31.56 9.57
C VAL A 78 -18.07 31.94 10.60
N SER A 79 -18.93 31.00 10.96
CA SER A 79 -19.71 31.00 12.21
C SER A 79 -20.09 29.57 12.64
N PRO A 80 -20.31 29.32 13.94
CA PRO A 80 -20.03 28.03 14.55
C PRO A 80 -21.16 27.00 14.44
N ILE A 81 -20.74 25.77 14.12
CA ILE A 81 -21.28 24.43 14.43
C ILE A 81 -22.80 24.25 14.48
N ILE A 82 -23.34 23.37 13.61
CA ILE A 82 -24.22 22.24 13.96
C ILE A 82 -24.05 21.17 12.87
N SER A 83 -23.69 19.97 13.32
CA SER A 83 -23.59 18.72 12.57
C SER A 83 -24.91 18.34 11.90
N GLN A 84 -24.90 18.06 10.60
CA GLN A 84 -25.69 16.98 10.03
C GLN A 84 -24.87 16.21 9.00
N GLU A 85 -24.79 14.93 9.31
CA GLU A 85 -24.15 13.81 8.68
C GLU A 85 -24.78 13.54 7.30
N TYR A 86 -23.98 13.54 6.24
CA TYR A 86 -24.38 12.96 4.95
C TYR A 86 -23.46 11.79 4.63
N MET A 87 -24.09 10.62 4.64
CA MET A 87 -23.54 9.33 4.33
C MET A 87 -23.11 9.22 2.87
N TYR A 88 -21.91 8.68 2.64
CA TYR A 88 -21.63 7.92 1.42
C TYR A 88 -21.15 6.51 1.79
N ASN A 89 -21.68 5.52 1.08
CA ASN A 89 -21.64 4.11 1.42
C ASN A 89 -20.24 3.50 1.31
N THR A 90 -19.72 3.04 2.45
CA THR A 90 -18.56 2.14 2.56
C THR A 90 -19.04 0.68 2.47
N PRO A 91 -18.34 -0.22 1.76
CA PRO A 91 -18.69 -1.65 1.78
C PRO A 91 -18.49 -2.22 3.20
N GLN A 92 -19.54 -2.84 3.75
CA GLN A 92 -19.52 -3.46 5.07
C GLN A 92 -18.59 -4.67 5.11
N TYR A 93 -17.46 -4.54 5.82
CA TYR A 93 -16.81 -5.69 6.44
C TYR A 93 -17.55 -6.02 7.74
N ALA A 94 -18.11 -7.22 7.81
CA ALA A 94 -18.88 -7.70 8.96
C ALA A 94 -18.00 -7.77 10.21
N ALA A 95 -18.22 -6.86 11.16
CA ALA A 95 -17.61 -6.92 12.49
C ALA A 95 -18.09 -8.19 13.21
N THR A 96 -17.17 -9.10 13.50
CA THR A 96 -17.43 -10.24 14.37
C THR A 96 -17.49 -9.77 15.82
N GLN A 97 -18.57 -10.14 16.53
CA GLN A 97 -18.85 -9.66 17.86
C GLN A 97 -17.81 -10.16 18.88
N LYS A 98 -17.16 -9.21 19.55
CA LYS A 98 -16.28 -9.41 20.71
C LYS A 98 -17.06 -10.06 21.85
N LYS A 99 -16.79 -11.33 22.15
CA LYS A 99 -17.29 -11.98 23.38
C LYS A 99 -16.38 -11.58 24.54
N ASN A 100 -16.99 -11.10 25.62
CA ASN A 100 -16.30 -10.61 26.82
C ASN A 100 -15.57 -11.75 27.56
N ASN A 101 -14.24 -11.67 27.67
CA ASN A 101 -13.37 -12.68 28.28
C ASN A 101 -13.43 -12.75 29.82
N ALA A 102 -14.42 -12.11 30.46
CA ALA A 102 -14.60 -12.13 31.91
C ALA A 102 -14.84 -13.56 32.45
N ILE A 103 -15.45 -14.44 31.64
CA ILE A 103 -15.72 -15.83 32.04
C ILE A 103 -14.43 -16.69 32.02
N ILE A 104 -13.49 -16.43 31.12
CA ILE A 104 -12.25 -17.22 30.98
C ILE A 104 -11.34 -16.99 32.20
N ILE A 105 -11.24 -15.74 32.68
CA ILE A 105 -10.44 -15.38 33.86
C ILE A 105 -11.00 -16.06 35.13
N ALA A 106 -12.34 -16.15 35.25
CA ALA A 106 -12.98 -16.82 36.39
C ALA A 106 -12.77 -18.35 36.37
N VAL A 107 -12.79 -18.98 35.18
CA VAL A 107 -12.59 -20.44 35.03
C VAL A 107 -11.12 -20.83 35.30
N VAL A 108 -10.16 -20.05 34.82
CA VAL A 108 -8.73 -20.30 35.08
C VAL A 108 -8.41 -20.11 36.57
N GLY A 109 -8.97 -19.07 37.20
CA GLY A 109 -8.83 -18.87 38.65
C GLY A 109 -9.40 -20.02 39.48
N ALA A 110 -10.58 -20.53 39.13
CA ALA A 110 -11.18 -21.66 39.82
C ALA A 110 -10.38 -22.96 39.63
N ALA A 111 -9.84 -23.22 38.43
CA ALA A 111 -9.03 -24.41 38.17
C ALA A 111 -7.71 -24.43 38.97
N VAL A 112 -7.03 -23.28 39.11
CA VAL A 112 -5.81 -23.17 39.91
C VAL A 112 -6.09 -23.43 41.40
N ILE A 113 -7.22 -22.94 41.92
CA ILE A 113 -7.63 -23.18 43.31
C ILE A 113 -7.96 -24.66 43.53
N ILE A 114 -8.64 -25.32 42.59
CA ILE A 114 -8.96 -26.75 42.68
C ILE A 114 -7.69 -27.60 42.66
N ILE A 115 -6.70 -27.28 41.81
CA ILE A 115 -5.43 -28.01 41.76
C ILE A 115 -4.64 -27.85 43.07
N ALA A 116 -4.64 -26.65 43.65
CA ALA A 116 -4.00 -26.40 44.95
C ALA A 116 -4.70 -27.16 46.11
N VAL A 117 -6.03 -27.30 46.06
CA VAL A 117 -6.77 -28.08 47.06
C VAL A 117 -6.49 -29.57 46.89
N ILE A 118 -6.42 -30.07 45.66
CA ILE A 118 -6.10 -31.49 45.37
C ILE A 118 -4.67 -31.83 45.81
N SER A 119 -3.68 -30.95 45.61
CA SER A 119 -2.31 -31.19 46.06
C SER A 119 -2.19 -31.24 47.59
N VAL A 120 -2.96 -30.42 48.30
CA VAL A 120 -3.06 -30.46 49.77
C VAL A 120 -3.75 -31.74 50.26
N ILE A 121 -4.81 -32.19 49.59
CA ILE A 121 -5.50 -33.45 49.94
C ILE A 121 -4.59 -34.67 49.70
N ILE A 122 -3.81 -34.69 48.62
CA ILE A 122 -2.83 -35.76 48.37
C ILE A 122 -1.72 -35.74 49.44
N ALA A 123 -1.25 -34.56 49.85
CA ALA A 123 -0.30 -34.43 50.96
C ALA A 123 -0.88 -34.93 52.29
N MET A 124 -2.18 -34.72 52.53
CA MET A 124 -2.89 -35.26 53.71
C MET A 124 -3.11 -36.77 53.64
N HIS A 125 -3.27 -37.35 52.45
CA HIS A 125 -3.46 -38.80 52.27
C HIS A 125 -2.16 -39.61 52.22
N LEU A 126 -1.01 -38.99 51.98
CA LEU A 126 0.31 -39.64 52.06
C LEU A 126 0.99 -39.47 53.43
N GLY A 127 0.37 -38.75 54.35
CA GLY A 127 0.85 -38.52 55.71
C GLY A 127 0.34 -39.53 56.73
N ASN A 128 0.42 -40.84 56.45
CA ASN A 128 0.38 -41.88 57.50
C ASN A 128 0.86 -43.23 56.93
N GLY A 129 2.08 -43.65 57.31
CA GLY A 129 2.58 -44.98 56.95
C GLY A 129 4.09 -45.11 57.06
N GLU A 130 4.56 -45.42 58.26
CA GLU A 130 5.95 -45.73 58.58
C GLU A 130 6.48 -47.04 57.93
N LYS A 131 7.79 -46.97 57.58
CA LYS A 131 8.86 -48.01 57.66
C LYS A 131 9.07 -49.04 56.53
N ARG A 132 10.21 -48.79 55.84
CA ARG A 132 11.38 -49.65 55.49
C ARG A 132 11.19 -51.02 54.84
N ALA A 133 11.87 -51.22 53.70
CA ALA A 133 12.83 -52.31 53.50
C ALA A 133 13.89 -51.93 52.45
N ASP A 134 15.14 -52.21 52.77
CA ASP A 134 16.36 -51.95 52.00
C ASP A 134 16.55 -52.89 50.78
N ILE A 135 17.12 -52.29 49.71
CA ILE A 135 18.21 -52.75 48.81
C ILE A 135 18.39 -54.27 48.54
N LYS A 136 18.46 -54.64 47.26
CA LYS A 136 19.53 -55.51 46.68
C LYS A 136 19.55 -55.50 45.14
N GLN A 137 20.75 -55.22 44.60
CA GLN A 137 21.49 -55.89 43.48
C GLN A 137 20.70 -56.31 42.21
N SER A 138 21.16 -56.13 40.97
CA SER A 138 22.51 -56.37 40.42
C SER A 138 22.63 -55.90 38.96
N GLU A 139 23.82 -55.42 38.57
CA GLU A 139 24.40 -55.52 37.22
C GLU A 139 24.52 -57.02 36.85
N THR A 140 24.44 -57.52 35.61
CA THR A 140 25.46 -57.44 34.55
C THR A 140 24.97 -58.28 33.35
N THR A 141 25.00 -57.70 32.15
CA THR A 141 25.54 -58.18 30.85
C THR A 141 25.29 -59.60 30.29
N GLU A 142 24.78 -59.60 29.04
CA GLU A 142 25.04 -60.41 27.81
C GLU A 142 24.99 -61.94 27.77
N GLU A 143 24.31 -62.46 26.74
CA GLU A 143 24.85 -63.18 25.56
C GLU A 143 23.66 -63.44 24.57
N SER A 144 23.73 -63.56 23.24
CA SER A 144 24.82 -63.84 22.29
C SER A 144 24.31 -63.79 20.82
N LEU A 145 25.20 -63.41 19.88
CA LEU A 145 25.44 -63.95 18.51
C LEU A 145 24.40 -63.70 17.37
N ALA A 146 24.74 -63.37 16.12
CA ALA A 146 26.01 -63.50 15.37
C ALA A 146 26.15 -62.50 14.18
N ASP A 147 27.41 -62.09 13.98
CA ASP A 147 28.20 -61.72 12.77
C ASP A 147 27.71 -62.19 11.39
N ALA A 148 28.10 -61.68 10.21
CA ALA A 148 29.04 -60.69 9.66
C ALA A 148 28.60 -60.50 8.16
N ALA A 149 29.05 -59.56 7.31
CA ALA A 149 30.39 -59.03 7.08
C ALA A 149 30.36 -57.80 6.14
N LYS A 150 31.23 -56.82 6.47
CA LYS A 150 32.17 -56.01 5.63
C LYS A 150 31.67 -55.27 4.37
N ASP A 151 32.28 -54.17 3.92
CA ASP A 151 33.15 -53.08 4.43
C ASP A 151 33.45 -52.21 3.17
N LYS A 152 33.60 -50.89 3.37
CA LYS A 152 34.25 -49.83 2.52
C LYS A 152 33.78 -49.60 1.07
N GLN A 153 33.27 -48.41 0.70
CA GLN A 153 33.85 -47.04 0.67
C GLN A 153 34.79 -46.81 -0.52
N ALA A 154 34.36 -45.96 -1.48
CA ALA A 154 35.09 -44.77 -1.99
C ALA A 154 34.51 -44.24 -3.32
N LYS A 155 34.49 -42.89 -3.42
CA LYS A 155 34.42 -42.00 -4.60
C LYS A 155 34.90 -42.65 -5.92
N LYS A 156 34.38 -42.33 -7.11
CA LYS A 156 34.57 -41.04 -7.82
C LYS A 156 34.06 -41.21 -9.26
N ASP A 157 33.58 -40.10 -9.82
CA ASP A 157 33.77 -39.64 -11.20
C ASP A 157 33.01 -40.25 -12.41
N SER A 158 32.49 -39.29 -13.19
CA SER A 158 32.51 -39.21 -14.65
C SER A 158 31.41 -39.87 -15.51
N THR A 159 30.55 -38.98 -16.04
CA THR A 159 30.42 -38.66 -17.48
C THR A 159 29.80 -39.70 -18.45
N LYS A 160 28.56 -39.37 -18.88
CA LYS A 160 28.06 -39.28 -20.27
C LYS A 160 28.17 -40.53 -21.17
N LYS A 161 27.02 -41.04 -21.64
CA LYS A 161 26.49 -40.83 -23.01
C LYS A 161 25.55 -41.98 -23.45
N GLU A 162 24.32 -41.57 -23.79
CA GLU A 162 23.38 -42.07 -24.81
C GLU A 162 23.33 -43.57 -25.17
N LYS A 163 22.11 -44.14 -25.21
CA LYS A 163 21.37 -44.40 -26.46
C LYS A 163 20.00 -45.06 -26.20
N SER A 164 18.93 -44.36 -26.62
CA SER A 164 17.74 -44.79 -27.40
C SER A 164 17.25 -46.25 -27.22
N THR A 165 15.95 -46.55 -27.06
CA THR A 165 14.82 -46.19 -27.96
C THR A 165 13.47 -46.61 -27.32
N GLU A 166 12.42 -45.78 -27.50
CA GLU A 166 10.98 -46.09 -27.77
C GLU A 166 10.16 -47.02 -26.84
N GLU A 167 8.88 -46.85 -26.47
CA GLU A 167 7.75 -45.92 -26.68
C GLU A 167 6.89 -46.03 -25.39
N THR A 168 6.13 -45.02 -24.92
CA THR A 168 4.69 -44.88 -25.24
C THR A 168 4.13 -43.66 -24.50
N GLN A 169 3.24 -42.96 -25.19
CA GLN A 169 2.65 -41.66 -24.92
C GLN A 169 1.70 -41.61 -23.71
N SER A 170 1.74 -40.49 -22.98
CA SER A 170 0.52 -39.79 -22.51
C SER A 170 0.84 -38.33 -22.22
N ALA A 171 0.11 -37.47 -22.92
CA ALA A 171 0.22 -36.03 -22.90
C ALA A 171 -0.39 -35.44 -21.62
N VAL A 172 0.33 -34.54 -20.94
CA VAL A 172 -0.23 -33.50 -20.09
C VAL A 172 0.61 -32.23 -20.26
N VAL A 173 -0.02 -31.25 -20.93
CA VAL A 173 0.14 -29.78 -20.89
C VAL A 173 1.41 -29.24 -20.22
N GLN A 174 2.31 -28.69 -21.04
CA GLN A 174 3.34 -27.75 -20.61
C GLN A 174 2.70 -26.38 -20.37
N ILE A 175 2.90 -25.84 -19.17
CA ILE A 175 2.85 -24.41 -18.92
C ILE A 175 4.32 -23.98 -18.98
N ASP A 176 4.70 -23.31 -20.07
CA ASP A 176 5.99 -22.65 -20.18
C ASP A 176 6.01 -21.48 -19.19
N GLU A 177 6.68 -21.69 -18.06
CA GLU A 177 7.14 -20.63 -17.18
C GLU A 177 8.41 -20.08 -17.84
N SER A 178 8.26 -19.01 -18.60
CA SER A 178 9.38 -18.25 -19.14
C SER A 178 10.12 -17.60 -17.97
N GLU A 179 11.18 -18.24 -17.51
CA GLU A 179 12.15 -17.63 -16.59
C GLU A 179 12.74 -16.37 -17.25
N SER A 180 12.22 -15.22 -16.84
CA SER A 180 12.91 -13.93 -16.95
C SER A 180 14.19 -14.01 -16.10
N PRO A 181 15.34 -13.48 -16.55
CA PRO A 181 16.58 -13.58 -15.80
C PRO A 181 16.54 -12.64 -14.60
N SER A 182 15.92 -13.07 -13.50
CA SER A 182 15.98 -12.37 -12.22
C SER A 182 17.15 -12.89 -11.40
N SER A 183 18.09 -12.01 -11.07
CA SER A 183 19.16 -12.27 -10.11
C SER A 183 18.63 -12.08 -8.69
N GLU A 184 18.59 -13.18 -7.92
CA GLU A 184 18.26 -13.14 -6.50
C GLU A 184 19.50 -12.79 -5.67
N SER A 185 19.36 -11.83 -4.74
CA SER A 185 20.41 -11.50 -3.77
C SER A 185 19.81 -11.28 -2.37
N GLU A 186 20.57 -11.66 -1.34
CA GLU A 186 20.24 -11.41 0.07
C GLU A 186 20.96 -10.16 0.58
N ASP A 187 20.23 -9.26 1.25
CA ASP A 187 20.77 -8.04 1.88
C ASP A 187 21.52 -8.33 3.18
N THR A 188 22.73 -7.76 3.33
CA THR A 188 23.57 -7.87 4.54
C THR A 188 23.37 -6.74 5.55
N GLY A 189 22.40 -5.85 5.33
CA GLY A 189 22.04 -4.74 6.23
C GLY A 189 22.53 -3.36 5.77
N ASP A 190 23.40 -3.31 4.75
CA ASP A 190 23.95 -2.07 4.17
C ASP A 190 23.51 -1.86 2.70
N GLY A 191 22.69 -2.77 2.15
CA GLY A 191 22.27 -2.77 0.74
C GLY A 191 22.79 -3.97 -0.03
N ASN A 192 22.71 -3.89 -1.36
CA ASN A 192 23.08 -4.97 -2.27
C ASN A 192 23.73 -4.40 -3.55
N GLU A 193 23.84 -5.18 -4.62
CA GLU A 193 24.41 -4.70 -5.89
C GLU A 193 23.56 -3.63 -6.61
N TYR A 194 22.27 -3.50 -6.27
CA TYR A 194 21.32 -2.57 -6.89
C TYR A 194 21.20 -1.24 -6.14
N TYR A 195 21.39 -1.23 -4.82
CA TYR A 195 21.26 -0.03 -4.00
C TYR A 195 22.12 -0.07 -2.73
N ASP A 196 22.36 1.10 -2.14
CA ASP A 196 22.88 1.25 -0.77
C ASP A 196 21.75 1.73 0.16
N VAL A 197 21.66 1.18 1.37
CA VAL A 197 20.70 1.66 2.38
C VAL A 197 21.25 2.94 3.02
N VAL A 198 20.44 4.00 3.02
CA VAL A 198 20.77 5.30 3.63
C VAL A 198 20.25 5.37 5.07
N SER A 199 18.98 4.99 5.25
CA SER A 199 18.35 4.92 6.56
C SER A 199 17.25 3.88 6.55
N THR A 200 17.00 3.32 7.73
CA THR A 200 15.83 2.49 8.00
C THR A 200 15.07 3.12 9.15
N GLU A 201 13.80 3.39 8.92
CA GLU A 201 12.90 4.04 9.87
C GLU A 201 11.70 3.14 10.14
N TYR A 202 11.07 3.33 11.30
CA TYR A 202 9.94 2.52 11.73
C TYR A 202 8.87 3.40 12.33
N TYR A 203 7.61 3.06 12.06
CA TYR A 203 6.47 3.62 12.78
C TYR A 203 5.39 2.55 12.95
N LYS A 204 4.46 2.78 13.87
CA LYS A 204 3.36 1.85 14.15
C LYS A 204 2.03 2.58 14.11
N THR A 205 1.01 1.90 13.62
CA THR A 205 -0.39 2.24 13.83
C THR A 205 -1.01 1.25 14.82
N ASP A 206 -2.30 1.39 15.10
CA ASP A 206 -3.01 0.43 15.97
C ASP A 206 -3.00 -1.01 15.44
N TYR A 207 -2.80 -1.18 14.12
CA TYR A 207 -2.92 -2.46 13.43
C TYR A 207 -1.66 -2.91 12.70
N TYR A 208 -0.75 -1.98 12.37
CA TYR A 208 0.39 -2.29 11.52
C TYR A 208 1.70 -1.77 12.11
N THR A 209 2.77 -2.52 11.89
CA THR A 209 4.15 -2.03 12.02
C THR A 209 4.72 -1.79 10.63
N TYR A 210 5.27 -0.60 10.42
CA TYR A 210 5.91 -0.23 9.17
C TYR A 210 7.42 -0.18 9.35
N ARG A 211 8.13 -0.72 8.35
CA ARG A 211 9.55 -0.48 8.12
C ARG A 211 9.68 0.28 6.81
N VAL A 212 10.45 1.36 6.82
CA VAL A 212 10.72 2.18 5.64
C VAL A 212 12.22 2.26 5.41
N ASP A 213 12.68 1.74 4.27
CA ASP A 213 14.09 1.77 3.89
C ASP A 213 14.30 2.83 2.81
N LYS A 214 15.03 3.89 3.16
CA LYS A 214 15.52 4.87 2.17
C LYS A 214 16.81 4.36 1.58
N VAL A 215 16.88 4.32 0.26
CA VAL A 215 18.01 3.71 -0.46
C VAL A 215 18.50 4.64 -1.56
N VAL A 216 19.78 4.55 -1.93
CA VAL A 216 20.30 5.19 -3.14
C VAL A 216 20.53 4.13 -4.22
N GLY A 217 19.90 4.30 -5.38
CA GLY A 217 20.03 3.37 -6.50
C GLY A 217 21.44 3.42 -7.11
N LYS A 218 22.02 2.26 -7.39
CA LYS A 218 23.31 2.11 -8.11
C LYS A 218 23.13 2.03 -9.62
N GLN A 219 21.94 1.66 -10.06
CA GLN A 219 21.55 1.51 -11.46
C GLN A 219 20.05 1.72 -11.63
N ASP A 220 19.64 2.01 -12.88
CA ASP A 220 18.24 2.08 -13.27
C ASP A 220 17.73 0.64 -13.47
N VAL A 221 16.83 0.19 -12.61
CA VAL A 221 16.35 -1.20 -12.62
C VAL A 221 14.98 -1.32 -11.97
N TYR A 222 14.11 -2.17 -12.51
CA TYR A 222 12.91 -2.59 -11.80
C TYR A 222 13.32 -3.57 -10.71
N ILE A 223 12.92 -3.33 -9.47
CA ILE A 223 13.29 -4.20 -8.36
C ILE A 223 12.06 -4.52 -7.50
N LYS A 224 11.90 -5.80 -7.22
CA LYS A 224 10.98 -6.33 -6.22
C LYS A 224 11.78 -6.66 -4.97
N ASN A 225 11.47 -5.98 -3.88
CA ASN A 225 12.02 -6.30 -2.58
C ASN A 225 10.99 -7.03 -1.74
N THR A 226 11.41 -8.12 -1.10
CA THR A 226 10.56 -8.90 -0.19
C THR A 226 11.18 -8.90 1.19
N ALA A 227 10.52 -8.23 2.13
CA ALA A 227 10.89 -8.21 3.52
C ALA A 227 10.27 -9.39 4.26
N ILE A 228 11.11 -10.22 4.86
CA ILE A 228 10.73 -11.36 5.70
C ILE A 228 11.17 -11.06 7.12
N VAL A 229 10.23 -11.03 8.06
CA VAL A 229 10.52 -10.82 9.48
C VAL A 229 10.31 -12.11 10.26
N SER A 230 11.29 -12.46 11.09
CA SER A 230 11.31 -13.66 11.91
C SER A 230 11.54 -13.33 13.37
N LYS A 231 10.94 -14.10 14.29
CA LYS A 231 11.19 -14.00 15.73
C LYS A 231 11.26 -15.41 16.31
N ASP A 232 12.29 -15.69 17.10
CA ASP A 232 12.55 -17.03 17.66
C ASP A 232 12.61 -18.13 16.57
N ASN A 233 13.30 -17.84 15.45
CA ASN A 233 13.39 -18.71 14.25
C ASN A 233 12.05 -19.03 13.55
N LYS A 234 10.98 -18.29 13.86
CA LYS A 234 9.69 -18.42 13.18
C LYS A 234 9.41 -17.17 12.36
N VAL A 235 9.06 -17.35 11.09
CA VAL A 235 8.58 -16.24 10.24
C VAL A 235 7.25 -15.74 10.79
N ILE A 236 7.17 -14.44 11.09
CA ILE A 236 5.98 -13.76 11.60
C ILE A 236 5.38 -12.77 10.60
N GLY A 237 6.08 -12.44 9.52
CA GLY A 237 5.59 -11.56 8.47
C GLY A 237 6.40 -11.70 7.18
N LYS A 238 5.72 -11.47 6.05
CA LYS A 238 6.30 -11.40 4.71
C LYS A 238 5.51 -10.39 3.89
N ILE A 239 6.16 -9.39 3.35
CA ILE A 239 5.54 -8.36 2.49
C ILE A 239 6.55 -7.98 1.39
N SER A 240 6.05 -7.54 0.24
CA SER A 240 6.89 -7.07 -0.86
C SER A 240 6.52 -5.65 -1.24
N ASP A 241 7.51 -4.93 -1.74
CA ASP A 241 7.37 -3.61 -2.36
C ASP A 241 8.24 -3.57 -3.61
N ASP A 242 7.67 -3.04 -4.69
CA ASP A 242 8.25 -3.12 -6.02
C ASP A 242 8.36 -1.70 -6.59
N ILE A 243 9.56 -1.28 -6.99
CA ILE A 243 9.80 0.08 -7.50
C ILE A 243 10.76 0.05 -8.70
N ILE A 244 10.77 1.14 -9.48
CA ILE A 244 11.89 1.42 -10.39
C ILE A 244 12.94 2.22 -9.63
N LEU A 245 14.09 1.60 -9.36
CA LEU A 245 15.24 2.32 -8.82
C LEU A 245 15.78 3.28 -9.84
N GLN A 246 16.03 4.51 -9.41
CA GLN A 246 16.73 5.50 -10.20
C GLN A 246 18.19 5.64 -9.72
N LYS A 247 19.12 5.53 -10.66
CA LYS A 247 20.55 5.62 -10.39
C LYS A 247 20.93 6.97 -9.80
N GLY A 248 21.61 6.91 -8.65
CA GLY A 248 22.10 8.09 -7.93
C GLY A 248 21.01 8.92 -7.25
N LYS A 249 19.74 8.49 -7.31
CA LYS A 249 18.64 9.11 -6.58
C LYS A 249 18.30 8.32 -5.33
N THR A 250 17.72 9.01 -4.36
CA THR A 250 17.10 8.36 -3.22
C THR A 250 15.75 7.82 -3.64
N ASN A 251 15.52 6.55 -3.35
CA ASN A 251 14.26 5.84 -3.54
C ASN A 251 13.83 5.32 -2.16
N CYS A 252 12.59 4.84 -2.06
CA CYS A 252 12.02 4.42 -0.79
C CYS A 252 11.31 3.09 -0.94
N PHE A 253 11.60 2.13 -0.07
CA PHE A 253 10.79 0.92 0.11
C PHE A 253 9.95 1.01 1.38
N VAL A 254 8.69 0.59 1.31
CA VAL A 254 7.74 0.62 2.42
C VAL A 254 7.18 -0.78 2.66
N TYR A 255 7.33 -1.26 3.89
CA TYR A 255 6.89 -2.60 4.30
C TYR A 255 5.90 -2.48 5.46
N GLY A 256 4.60 -2.63 5.18
CA GLY A 256 3.54 -2.65 6.18
C GLY A 256 3.18 -4.06 6.63
N PHE A 257 3.41 -4.39 7.89
CA PHE A 257 3.11 -5.71 8.46
C PHE A 257 1.94 -5.62 9.45
N GLU A 258 0.98 -6.53 9.34
CA GLU A 258 -0.13 -6.60 10.31
C GLU A 258 0.38 -7.10 11.67
N GLY A 259 0.15 -6.33 12.72
CA GLY A 259 0.56 -6.61 14.10
C GLY A 259 1.90 -5.99 14.48
N ASP A 260 2.39 -6.40 15.66
CA ASP A 260 3.64 -5.91 16.25
C ASP A 260 4.83 -6.74 15.78
N MET A 261 5.79 -6.08 15.11
CA MET A 261 7.02 -6.69 14.62
C MET A 261 8.24 -6.40 15.51
N GLU A 262 8.05 -5.78 16.68
CA GLU A 262 9.15 -5.38 17.56
C GLU A 262 10.05 -6.54 17.99
N GLY A 263 11.36 -6.34 17.83
CA GLY A 263 12.38 -7.34 18.08
C GLY A 263 12.40 -8.50 17.07
N GLY A 264 11.75 -8.34 15.91
CA GLY A 264 11.88 -9.26 14.79
C GLY A 264 13.18 -9.05 14.01
N ASP A 265 13.79 -10.14 13.58
CA ASP A 265 14.92 -10.16 12.66
C ASP A 265 14.41 -10.04 11.21
N TYR A 266 14.81 -8.97 10.52
CA TYR A 266 14.40 -8.72 9.15
C TYR A 266 15.45 -9.19 8.15
N LYS A 267 15.00 -9.82 7.07
CA LYS A 267 15.80 -10.12 5.88
C LYS A 267 15.11 -9.58 4.63
N ILE A 268 15.86 -8.90 3.79
CA ILE A 268 15.37 -8.42 2.50
C ILE A 268 15.92 -9.34 1.40
N GLN A 269 15.00 -9.86 0.59
CA GLN A 269 15.31 -10.60 -0.63
C GLN A 269 14.95 -9.73 -1.83
N SER A 270 15.91 -9.51 -2.71
CA SER A 270 15.75 -8.64 -3.88
C SER A 270 15.74 -9.47 -5.16
N SER A 271 14.81 -9.15 -6.05
CA SER A 271 14.73 -9.66 -7.41
C SER A 271 14.70 -8.48 -8.38
N ALA A 272 15.66 -8.42 -9.29
CA ALA A 272 15.84 -7.30 -10.21
C ALA A 272 15.56 -7.71 -11.66
N THR A 273 14.89 -6.83 -12.41
CA THR A 273 14.63 -6.97 -13.84
C THR A 273 15.16 -5.74 -14.57
N PRO A 274 16.04 -5.89 -15.59
CA PRO A 274 16.49 -4.77 -16.40
C PRO A 274 15.32 -4.01 -17.03
N ILE A 275 15.41 -2.69 -17.07
CA ILE A 275 14.45 -1.86 -17.80
C ILE A 275 14.76 -2.01 -19.30
N ASP A 276 14.00 -2.85 -20.00
CA ASP A 276 14.15 -3.05 -21.44
C ASP A 276 13.32 -2.06 -22.27
N GLU A 277 13.40 -2.16 -23.60
CA GLU A 277 12.66 -1.28 -24.50
C GLU A 277 11.13 -1.37 -24.36
N LEU A 278 10.59 -2.44 -23.74
CA LEU A 278 9.15 -2.58 -23.48
C LEU A 278 8.70 -1.66 -22.33
N TYR A 279 9.58 -1.41 -21.35
CA TYR A 279 9.38 -0.44 -20.28
C TYR A 279 9.70 1.01 -20.72
N ARG A 280 10.05 1.26 -21.99
CA ARG A 280 10.44 2.61 -22.44
C ARG A 280 9.26 3.55 -22.72
N ASP A 281 8.03 3.03 -22.66
CA ASP A 281 6.79 3.83 -22.70
C ASP A 281 6.32 4.28 -21.29
N THR A 282 7.12 4.02 -20.23
CA THR A 282 6.86 4.44 -18.84
C THR A 282 7.14 5.92 -18.57
N GLY A 283 6.99 6.79 -19.58
CA GLY A 283 7.24 8.24 -19.44
C GLY A 283 8.69 8.59 -19.05
N ASP A 284 8.91 9.88 -18.78
CA ASP A 284 10.21 10.35 -18.32
C ASP A 284 10.39 10.05 -16.81
N MET A 285 11.59 9.65 -16.42
CA MET A 285 11.96 9.57 -14.99
C MET A 285 11.92 10.98 -14.39
N ASP A 286 11.45 11.10 -13.14
CA ASP A 286 11.24 12.38 -12.44
C ASP A 286 10.37 13.38 -13.24
N ALA A 287 9.34 12.89 -13.94
CA ALA A 287 8.47 13.71 -14.77
C ALA A 287 7.60 14.70 -13.99
N VAL A 288 7.44 14.48 -12.68
CA VAL A 288 6.61 15.31 -11.81
C VAL A 288 7.38 15.64 -10.55
N GLU A 289 7.25 16.88 -10.09
CA GLU A 289 7.77 17.32 -8.80
C GLU A 289 6.63 17.87 -7.91
N MET A 290 6.79 17.69 -6.61
CA MET A 290 5.98 18.39 -5.61
C MET A 290 6.48 19.82 -5.46
N VAL A 291 5.61 20.80 -5.67
CA VAL A 291 5.94 22.22 -5.62
C VAL A 291 5.63 22.81 -4.25
N ASP A 292 4.45 22.50 -3.72
CA ASP A 292 3.96 23.04 -2.45
C ASP A 292 2.88 22.11 -1.87
N TYR A 293 2.58 22.26 -0.59
CA TYR A 293 1.45 21.59 0.03
C TYR A 293 0.80 22.46 1.12
N ASN A 294 -0.50 22.24 1.34
CA ASN A 294 -1.27 22.95 2.36
C ASN A 294 -2.25 22.00 3.06
N LEU A 295 -2.40 22.18 4.37
CA LEU A 295 -3.40 21.49 5.17
C LEU A 295 -4.63 22.38 5.36
N SER A 296 -5.80 21.87 4.99
CA SER A 296 -7.08 22.50 5.30
C SER A 296 -8.07 21.43 5.74
N ASP A 297 -8.62 21.62 6.95
CA ASP A 297 -9.44 20.64 7.66
C ASP A 297 -8.70 19.29 7.76
N ASP A 298 -9.31 18.23 7.25
CA ASP A 298 -8.77 16.87 7.24
C ASP A 298 -8.06 16.52 5.93
N ASN A 299 -7.88 17.47 5.03
CA ASN A 299 -7.29 17.24 3.71
C ASN A 299 -5.92 17.92 3.58
N LEU A 300 -5.00 17.17 2.99
CA LEU A 300 -3.76 17.66 2.46
C LEU A 300 -3.92 17.95 0.96
N TYR A 301 -3.70 19.20 0.58
CA TYR A 301 -3.67 19.63 -0.81
C TYR A 301 -2.22 19.74 -1.27
N ILE A 302 -1.83 18.96 -2.27
CA ILE A 302 -0.46 18.94 -2.79
C ILE A 302 -0.46 19.47 -4.22
N THR A 303 0.32 20.51 -4.46
CA THR A 303 0.52 21.06 -5.80
C THR A 303 1.67 20.34 -6.47
N PHE A 304 1.38 19.68 -7.58
CA PHE A 304 2.35 19.03 -8.44
C PHE A 304 2.58 19.84 -9.71
N ARG A 305 3.81 19.78 -10.23
CA ARG A 305 4.17 20.33 -11.54
C ARG A 305 4.79 19.24 -12.39
N GLN A 306 4.28 19.07 -13.61
CA GLN A 306 4.92 18.23 -14.60
C GLN A 306 6.14 18.96 -15.17
N THR A 307 7.31 18.34 -15.10
CA THR A 307 8.60 18.94 -15.52
C THR A 307 9.09 18.41 -16.87
N LYS A 308 8.45 17.35 -17.38
CA LYS A 308 8.81 16.63 -18.61
C LYS A 308 7.62 16.49 -19.56
N ASP A 309 7.86 16.03 -20.77
CA ASP A 309 6.80 15.96 -21.78
C ASP A 309 5.87 14.77 -21.54
N LYS A 310 6.37 13.67 -20.98
CA LYS A 310 5.61 12.44 -20.75
C LYS A 310 5.66 12.00 -19.29
N ILE A 311 4.49 11.70 -18.74
CA ILE A 311 4.33 10.98 -17.47
C ILE A 311 3.96 9.53 -17.80
N ALA A 312 4.50 8.57 -17.04
CA ALA A 312 4.13 7.17 -17.19
C ALA A 312 2.64 6.96 -16.91
N SER A 313 2.01 5.96 -17.53
CA SER A 313 0.58 5.70 -17.32
C SER A 313 0.24 5.32 -15.87
N PHE A 314 1.19 4.73 -15.17
CA PHE A 314 1.06 4.32 -13.78
C PHE A 314 1.98 5.11 -12.85
N ALA A 315 2.67 6.14 -13.35
CA ALA A 315 3.53 6.94 -12.49
C ALA A 315 2.76 7.47 -11.29
N GLY A 316 3.41 7.35 -10.15
CA GLY A 316 2.89 7.71 -8.86
C GLY A 316 3.88 8.49 -8.05
N TYR A 317 3.51 8.64 -6.80
CA TYR A 317 4.29 9.30 -5.80
C TYR A 317 4.12 8.58 -4.48
N ARG A 318 5.18 8.64 -3.70
CA ARG A 318 5.20 8.19 -2.32
C ARG A 318 5.55 9.36 -1.42
N LEU A 319 4.77 9.52 -0.36
CA LEU A 319 4.91 10.56 0.64
C LEU A 319 5.32 9.94 1.96
N LEU A 320 6.31 10.53 2.61
CA LEU A 320 6.68 10.21 3.99
C LEU A 320 6.38 11.40 4.88
N PHE A 321 5.61 11.18 5.94
CA PHE A 321 5.15 12.22 6.86
C PHE A 321 5.96 12.19 8.15
N TYR A 322 6.42 13.35 8.59
CA TYR A 322 7.29 13.51 9.73
C TYR A 322 6.71 14.47 10.77
N ASP A 323 6.83 14.13 12.06
CA ASP A 323 6.65 15.04 13.19
C ASP A 323 8.03 15.27 13.82
N GLY A 324 8.67 16.38 13.44
CA GLY A 324 10.09 16.60 13.67
C GLY A 324 10.94 15.61 12.85
N ASP A 325 11.76 14.81 13.55
CA ASP A 325 12.61 13.79 12.93
C ASP A 325 11.97 12.39 12.94
N THR A 326 10.73 12.27 13.44
CA THR A 326 10.05 10.97 13.57
C THR A 326 9.11 10.75 12.40
N LEU A 327 9.32 9.67 11.64
CA LEU A 327 8.37 9.19 10.65
C LEU A 327 7.07 8.74 11.34
N VAL A 328 5.94 9.24 10.87
CA VAL A 328 4.61 8.98 11.46
C VAL A 328 3.61 8.35 10.50
N ASN A 329 3.80 8.53 9.19
CA ASN A 329 2.98 7.86 8.18
C ASN A 329 3.70 7.80 6.83
N CYS A 330 3.23 6.94 5.93
CA CYS A 330 3.52 6.96 4.51
C CYS A 330 2.23 6.81 3.71
N GLU A 331 2.15 7.48 2.56
CA GLU A 331 1.01 7.37 1.63
C GLU A 331 1.51 7.29 0.20
N ASP A 332 0.89 6.42 -0.59
CA ASP A 332 1.17 6.25 -2.01
C ASP A 332 -0.01 6.80 -2.84
N GLY A 333 0.29 7.34 -4.02
CA GLY A 333 -0.73 7.87 -4.91
C GLY A 333 -0.32 7.86 -6.36
N TYR A 334 -1.30 7.82 -7.26
CA TYR A 334 -1.08 7.78 -8.71
C TYR A 334 -1.46 9.12 -9.36
N PHE A 335 -0.59 9.69 -10.20
CA PHE A 335 -0.90 10.97 -10.85
C PHE A 335 -2.16 10.90 -11.71
N ARG A 336 -2.39 9.76 -12.37
CA ARG A 336 -3.61 9.56 -13.16
C ARG A 336 -4.90 9.62 -12.34
N VAL A 337 -4.83 9.36 -11.04
CA VAL A 337 -6.00 9.38 -10.14
C VAL A 337 -6.16 10.75 -9.48
N TYR A 338 -5.04 11.34 -9.04
CA TYR A 338 -5.08 12.54 -8.21
C TYR A 338 -4.80 13.84 -8.98
N CYS A 339 -4.28 13.75 -10.22
CA CYS A 339 -3.73 14.88 -10.97
C CYS A 339 -3.98 14.76 -12.49
N GLU A 340 -5.24 14.61 -12.90
CA GLU A 340 -5.63 14.41 -14.31
C GLU A 340 -5.24 15.56 -15.25
N ASN A 341 -4.94 16.76 -14.72
CA ASN A 341 -4.57 17.93 -15.51
C ASN A 341 -3.06 18.08 -15.75
N LEU A 342 -2.24 17.13 -15.27
CA LEU A 342 -0.82 17.03 -15.66
C LEU A 342 -0.74 16.46 -17.09
N ASN A 343 -0.89 17.34 -18.07
CA ASN A 343 -1.07 17.00 -19.50
C ASN A 343 -0.01 17.61 -20.41
N GLY A 344 1.17 17.89 -19.87
CA GLY A 344 2.31 18.43 -20.60
C GLY A 344 3.28 19.14 -19.69
N LYS A 345 4.49 19.39 -20.20
CA LYS A 345 5.52 20.11 -19.48
C LYS A 345 5.02 21.48 -18.97
N ASP A 346 5.41 21.81 -17.75
CA ASP A 346 5.09 23.04 -17.00
C ASP A 346 3.62 23.18 -16.59
N THR A 347 2.80 22.14 -16.78
CA THR A 347 1.43 22.09 -16.24
C THR A 347 1.45 21.78 -14.74
N THR A 348 0.44 22.28 -14.03
CA THR A 348 0.28 22.07 -12.59
C THR A 348 -1.10 21.54 -12.28
N ASP A 349 -1.19 20.68 -11.27
CA ASP A 349 -2.47 20.21 -10.73
C ASP A 349 -2.37 20.03 -9.21
N VAL A 350 -3.51 19.89 -8.54
CA VAL A 350 -3.59 19.75 -7.08
C VAL A 350 -4.22 18.40 -6.72
N ALA A 351 -3.44 17.55 -6.05
CA ALA A 351 -3.96 16.35 -5.40
C ALA A 351 -4.61 16.72 -4.06
N SER A 352 -5.73 16.06 -3.73
CA SER A 352 -6.35 16.10 -2.40
C SER A 352 -6.21 14.73 -1.76
N ILE A 353 -5.47 14.66 -0.66
CA ILE A 353 -5.21 13.44 0.10
C ILE A 353 -5.86 13.58 1.47
N TRP A 354 -6.56 12.55 1.92
CA TRP A 354 -7.17 12.56 3.23
C TRP A 354 -6.10 12.32 4.31
N ALA A 355 -5.93 13.28 5.22
CA ALA A 355 -4.91 13.29 6.28
C ALA A 355 -5.55 13.41 7.68
N TYR A 356 -6.68 12.72 7.88
CA TYR A 356 -7.47 12.80 9.11
C TYR A 356 -6.65 12.47 10.36
N ASN A 357 -6.63 13.40 11.33
CA ASN A 357 -5.89 13.27 12.59
C ASN A 357 -4.39 12.96 12.45
N LEU A 358 -3.80 13.19 11.27
CA LEU A 358 -2.37 12.98 11.07
C LEU A 358 -1.61 14.23 11.52
N LYS A 359 -0.83 14.10 12.60
CA LYS A 359 0.06 15.18 13.08
C LYS A 359 1.43 15.06 12.41
N PHE A 360 1.80 16.05 11.61
CA PHE A 360 3.11 16.14 10.95
C PHE A 360 3.50 17.61 10.72
N ASP A 361 4.78 17.88 10.53
CA ASP A 361 5.34 19.20 10.19
C ASP A 361 6.25 19.19 8.94
N LYS A 362 6.57 18.00 8.42
CA LYS A 362 7.37 17.82 7.20
C LYS A 362 6.84 16.66 6.35
N ILE A 363 6.87 16.83 5.03
CA ILE A 363 6.62 15.77 4.05
C ILE A 363 7.87 15.60 3.19
N GLU A 364 8.29 14.35 2.96
CA GLU A 364 9.25 14.00 1.92
C GLU A 364 8.50 13.33 0.76
N TYR A 365 8.90 13.66 -0.47
CA TYR A 365 8.27 13.21 -1.71
C TYR A 365 9.25 12.36 -2.52
N TYR A 366 8.75 11.26 -3.06
CA TYR A 366 9.46 10.38 -3.98
C TYR A 366 8.59 10.17 -5.23
N TYR A 367 9.16 10.40 -6.41
CA TYR A 367 8.52 10.07 -7.68
C TYR A 367 8.71 8.59 -7.97
N GLU A 368 7.62 7.89 -8.29
CA GLU A 368 7.65 6.48 -8.67
C GLU A 368 7.29 6.38 -10.16
N ALA A 369 8.29 6.00 -10.96
CA ALA A 369 8.05 5.66 -12.35
C ALA A 369 7.47 4.23 -12.37
N GLU A 370 6.20 4.08 -12.74
CA GLU A 370 5.58 2.76 -13.00
C GLU A 370 5.12 2.64 -14.46
#